data_AF-A0A8J8JT04-F1
#
_entry.id   AF-A0A8J8JT04-F1
#
_cell.length_a   1.000
_cell.length_b   1.000
_cell.length_c   1.000
_cell.angle_alpha   90.00
_cell.angle_beta   90.00
_cell.angle_gamma   90.00
#
_symmetry.space_group_name_H-M   'P 1'
#
loop_
_entity.id
_entity.type
_entity.pdbx_description
1 polymer ?
#
loop_
_entity_poly.entity_id
_entity_poly.type
_entity_poly.pdbx_seq_one_letter_code
_entity_poly.pdbx_strand_id
1 'polypeptide(L)'
;MIKFSEIKVGDYVLAEYEGQQRNGEVTRLNGDEKQVCVETDVQEFWYETAHLFPIALNDESLTWLNFTKEDREDGSVKYKKGSFRLVVPKKGDFSSIEMWYREDKRHHPDVHFVHQLQNHYHDMVKVHLTNEVMA
;
A
#
# COMPACT_ATOMS: atom_id res chain seq x y z
N MET A 1 3.38 -10.15 10.58
CA MET A 1 4.77 -10.07 10.08
C MET A 1 4.72 -10.10 8.56
N ILE A 2 5.36 -9.14 7.90
CA ILE A 2 5.43 -9.09 6.43
C ILE A 2 6.53 -10.05 5.95
N LYS A 3 6.33 -10.77 4.85
CA LYS A 3 7.40 -11.58 4.24
C LYS A 3 8.40 -10.67 3.55
N PHE A 4 9.70 -10.87 3.76
CA PHE A 4 10.75 -10.08 3.11
C PHE A 4 10.60 -10.01 1.59
N SER A 5 10.20 -11.11 0.94
CA SER A 5 10.01 -11.19 -0.51
C SER A 5 8.86 -10.34 -1.06
N GLU A 6 7.95 -9.88 -0.20
CA GLU A 6 6.81 -9.03 -0.57
C GLU A 6 7.11 -7.54 -0.36
N ILE A 7 8.24 -7.19 0.26
CA ILE A 7 8.63 -5.81 0.53
C ILE A 7 9.47 -5.29 -0.64
N LYS A 8 9.11 -4.12 -1.16
CA LYS A 8 9.88 -3.37 -2.15
C LYS A 8 10.23 -1.98 -1.63
N VAL A 9 11.25 -1.36 -2.24
CA VAL A 9 11.55 0.06 -2.01
C VAL A 9 10.34 0.90 -2.42
N GLY A 10 10.01 1.91 -1.62
CA GLY A 10 8.82 2.76 -1.73
C GLY A 10 7.55 2.20 -1.06
N ASP A 11 7.60 0.99 -0.50
CA ASP A 11 6.46 0.46 0.26
C ASP A 11 6.31 1.17 1.60
N TYR A 12 5.06 1.38 2.01
CA TYR A 12 4.69 1.88 3.32
C TYR A 12 4.41 0.73 4.29
N VAL A 13 5.04 0.79 5.44
CA VAL A 13 4.95 -0.20 6.51
C VAL A 13 4.87 0.48 7.87
N LEU A 14 4.41 -0.27 8.87
CA LEU A 14 4.53 0.12 10.27
C LEU A 14 5.83 -0.49 10.82
N ALA A 15 6.77 0.37 11.24
CA ALA A 15 7.99 -0.03 11.91
C ALA A 15 7.82 0.10 13.43
N GLU A 16 8.14 -0.97 14.15
CA GLU A 16 8.09 -1.01 15.61
C GLU A 16 9.48 -0.80 16.22
N TYR A 17 9.58 0.12 17.17
CA TYR A 17 10.78 0.32 17.98
C TYR A 17 10.36 0.62 19.43
N GLU A 18 10.91 -0.12 20.40
CA GLU A 18 10.60 0.02 21.84
C GLU A 18 9.09 0.02 22.15
N GLY A 19 8.31 -0.81 21.43
CA GLY A 19 6.86 -0.94 21.60
C GLY A 19 6.03 0.20 20.98
N GLN A 20 6.64 1.15 20.29
CA GLN A 20 5.95 2.17 19.51
C GLN A 20 5.99 1.81 18.03
N GLN A 21 4.82 1.87 17.37
CA GLN A 21 4.71 1.66 15.93
C GLN A 21 4.59 3.00 15.21
N ARG A 22 5.36 3.16 14.14
CA ARG A 22 5.40 4.37 13.31
C ARG A 22 5.23 3.99 11.85
N ASN A 23 4.49 4.82 11.11
CA ASN A 23 4.47 4.71 9.66
C ASN A 23 5.84 5.10 9.11
N GLY A 24 6.31 4.36 8.13
CA GLY A 24 7.54 4.69 7.41
C GLY A 24 7.55 4.13 6.00
N GLU A 25 8.48 4.65 5.22
CA GLU A 25 8.73 4.25 3.83
C GLU A 25 9.99 3.40 3.75
N VAL A 26 9.92 2.31 3.00
CA VAL A 26 11.08 1.46 2.75
C VAL A 26 12.02 2.15 1.76
N THR A 27 13.22 2.53 2.21
CA THR A 27 14.22 3.20 1.36
C THR A 27 15.23 2.22 0.77
N ARG A 28 15.56 1.15 1.50
CA ARG A 28 16.56 0.14 1.07
C ARG A 28 16.23 -1.25 1.61
N LEU A 29 16.78 -2.26 0.95
CA LEU A 29 16.67 -3.67 1.31
C LEU A 29 18.06 -4.31 1.40
N ASN A 30 18.32 -5.05 2.47
CA ASN A 30 19.50 -5.88 2.65
C ASN A 30 19.08 -7.35 2.56
N GLY A 31 19.32 -7.98 1.41
CA GLY A 31 18.92 -9.36 1.15
C GLY A 31 19.72 -10.42 1.92
N ASP A 32 20.97 -10.12 2.26
CA ASP A 32 21.87 -11.07 2.94
C ASP A 32 21.44 -11.27 4.40
N GLU A 33 21.15 -10.17 5.10
CA GLU A 33 20.74 -10.19 6.50
C GLU A 33 19.21 -10.11 6.68
N LYS A 34 18.44 -10.02 5.58
CA LYS A 34 16.98 -9.83 5.56
C LYS A 34 16.50 -8.63 6.38
N GLN A 35 17.27 -7.55 6.32
CA GLN A 35 16.92 -6.28 6.97
C GLN A 35 16.32 -5.30 5.96
N VAL A 36 15.47 -4.42 6.47
CA VAL A 36 14.74 -3.43 5.69
C VAL A 36 15.02 -2.06 6.29
N CYS A 37 15.51 -1.14 5.47
CA CYS A 37 15.73 0.24 5.87
C CYS A 37 14.42 1.00 5.72
N VAL A 38 13.92 1.56 6.82
CA VAL A 38 12.66 2.31 6.85
C VAL A 38 12.95 3.72 7.32
N GLU A 39 12.52 4.70 6.54
CA GLU A 39 12.49 6.11 6.91
C GLU A 39 11.14 6.44 7.56
N THR A 40 11.19 6.81 8.83
CA THR A 40 10.02 7.25 9.62
C THR A 40 10.03 8.76 9.77
N ASP A 41 9.03 9.32 10.44
CA ASP A 41 8.99 10.74 10.82
C ASP A 41 10.11 11.16 11.79
N VAL A 42 10.81 10.20 12.40
CA VAL A 42 11.90 10.45 13.36
C VAL A 42 13.27 10.26 12.72
N GLN A 43 13.50 9.12 12.08
CA GLN A 43 14.79 8.75 11.51
C GLN A 43 14.67 7.62 10.48
N GLU A 44 15.75 7.43 9.72
CA GLU A 44 16.00 6.23 8.91
C GLU A 44 16.74 5.18 9.75
N PHE A 45 16.23 3.94 9.80
CA PHE A 45 16.83 2.85 10.56
C PHE A 45 16.63 1.49 9.89
N TRP A 46 17.51 0.53 10.18
CA TRP A 46 17.41 -0.85 9.69
C TRP A 46 16.61 -1.72 10.66
N TYR A 47 15.52 -2.30 10.17
CA TYR A 47 14.63 -3.17 10.93
C TYR A 47 14.72 -4.61 10.43
N GLU A 48 14.60 -5.57 11.34
CA GLU A 48 14.28 -6.94 10.98
C GLU A 48 12.80 -7.03 10.58
N THR A 49 12.44 -7.95 9.68
CA THR A 49 11.04 -8.13 9.25
C THR A 49 10.08 -8.45 10.40
N ALA A 50 10.59 -8.98 11.51
CA ALA A 50 9.80 -9.25 12.71
C ALA A 50 9.23 -7.97 13.35
N HIS A 51 9.89 -6.84 13.16
CA HIS A 51 9.46 -5.52 13.65
C HIS A 51 8.70 -4.72 12.61
N LEU A 52 8.34 -5.34 11.47
CA LEU A 52 7.58 -4.71 10.41
C LEU A 52 6.18 -5.30 10.29
N PHE A 53 5.22 -4.40 10.31
CA PHE A 53 3.80 -4.73 10.27
C PHE A 53 3.12 -4.09 9.07
N PRO A 54 2.20 -4.82 8.41
CA PRO A 54 1.51 -4.29 7.26
C PRO A 54 0.45 -3.27 7.68
N ILE A 55 0.24 -2.25 6.86
CA ILE A 55 -0.89 -1.34 6.98
C ILE A 55 -2.09 -1.97 6.27
N ALA A 56 -3.23 -2.07 6.97
CA ALA A 56 -4.46 -2.63 6.41
C ALA A 56 -4.97 -1.80 5.23
N LEU A 57 -5.41 -2.46 4.16
CA LEU A 57 -6.09 -1.78 3.07
C LEU A 57 -7.55 -1.52 3.45
N ASN A 58 -7.93 -0.25 3.58
CA ASN A 58 -9.27 0.16 3.95
C ASN A 58 -9.55 1.61 3.47
N ASP A 59 -10.72 2.14 3.82
CA ASP A 59 -11.11 3.52 3.50
C ASP A 59 -10.13 4.57 4.03
N GLU A 60 -9.62 4.38 5.25
CA GLU A 60 -8.70 5.31 5.91
C GLU A 60 -7.34 5.33 5.22
N SER A 61 -6.74 4.17 4.95
CA SER A 61 -5.45 4.09 4.27
C SER A 61 -5.53 4.55 2.81
N LEU A 62 -6.63 4.31 2.11
CA LEU A 62 -6.84 4.85 0.76
C LEU A 62 -7.00 6.38 0.77
N THR A 63 -7.69 6.93 1.78
CA THR A 63 -7.81 8.38 1.96
C THR A 63 -6.45 9.00 2.26
N TRP A 64 -5.67 8.37 3.15
CA TRP A 64 -4.29 8.78 3.43
C TRP A 64 -3.39 8.76 2.18
N LEU A 65 -3.57 7.77 1.31
CA LEU A 65 -2.92 7.69 0.00
C LEU A 65 -3.51 8.67 -1.04
N ASN A 66 -4.37 9.61 -0.65
CA ASN A 66 -4.98 10.61 -1.51
C ASN A 66 -5.83 10.02 -2.66
N PHE A 67 -6.52 8.90 -2.41
CA PHE A 67 -7.59 8.45 -3.32
C PHE A 67 -8.89 9.23 -3.08
N THR A 68 -9.55 9.63 -4.17
CA THR A 68 -10.91 10.17 -4.11
C THR A 68 -11.93 9.04 -4.15
N LYS A 69 -12.77 8.95 -3.12
CA LYS A 69 -13.88 7.98 -3.02
C LYS A 69 -15.11 8.43 -3.81
N GLU A 70 -15.76 7.49 -4.47
CA GLU A 70 -17.01 7.63 -5.22
C GLU A 70 -17.91 6.42 -4.87
N ASP A 71 -18.92 6.67 -4.05
CA ASP A 71 -19.97 5.68 -3.76
C ASP A 71 -20.92 5.58 -4.95
N ARG A 72 -21.33 4.37 -5.34
CA ARG A 72 -22.25 4.12 -6.47
C ARG A 72 -23.60 3.62 -5.99
N GLU A 73 -24.62 3.80 -6.83
CA GLU A 73 -26.00 3.38 -6.54
C GLU A 73 -26.17 1.86 -6.39
N ASP A 74 -25.30 1.08 -7.04
CA ASP A 74 -25.28 -0.39 -6.96
C ASP A 74 -24.63 -0.93 -5.66
N GLY A 75 -24.17 -0.04 -4.77
CA GLY A 75 -23.51 -0.38 -3.51
C GLY A 75 -22.00 -0.60 -3.62
N SER A 76 -21.45 -0.62 -4.84
CA SER A 76 -20.01 -0.64 -5.07
C SER A 76 -19.38 0.71 -4.76
N VAL A 77 -18.08 0.70 -4.46
CA VAL A 77 -17.31 1.92 -4.19
C VAL A 77 -16.09 1.95 -5.08
N LYS A 78 -15.86 3.09 -5.71
CA LYS A 78 -14.69 3.35 -6.55
C LYS A 78 -13.77 4.37 -5.89
N TYR A 79 -12.50 4.05 -5.86
CA TYR A 79 -11.42 4.92 -5.41
C TYR A 79 -10.58 5.33 -6.60
N LYS A 80 -10.29 6.63 -6.71
CA LYS A 80 -9.64 7.23 -7.88
C LYS A 80 -8.35 7.93 -7.45
N LYS A 81 -7.23 7.61 -8.09
CA LYS A 81 -5.99 8.40 -8.02
C LYS A 81 -5.42 8.58 -9.43
N GLY A 82 -5.43 9.81 -9.95
CA GLY A 82 -5.07 10.08 -11.34
C GLY A 82 -5.90 9.27 -12.33
N SER A 83 -5.26 8.40 -13.11
CA SER A 83 -5.93 7.42 -14.01
C SER A 83 -6.15 6.04 -13.39
N PHE A 84 -5.57 5.77 -12.23
CA PHE A 84 -5.70 4.48 -11.54
C PHE A 84 -7.02 4.40 -10.77
N ARG A 85 -7.66 3.24 -10.83
CA ARG A 85 -8.94 2.96 -10.17
C ARG A 85 -8.82 1.71 -9.34
N LEU A 86 -9.39 1.76 -8.14
CA LEU A 86 -9.67 0.58 -7.31
C LEU A 86 -11.17 0.51 -7.08
N VAL A 87 -11.78 -0.65 -7.28
CA VAL A 87 -13.22 -0.86 -7.09
C VAL A 87 -13.42 -1.96 -6.07
N VAL A 88 -14.30 -1.72 -5.10
CA VAL A 88 -14.79 -2.74 -4.18
C VAL A 88 -16.28 -2.98 -4.43
N PRO A 89 -16.76 -4.23 -4.38
CA PRO A 89 -18.15 -4.58 -4.68
C PRO A 89 -19.12 -4.06 -3.63
N LYS A 90 -18.64 -3.85 -2.40
CA LYS A 90 -19.43 -3.35 -1.27
C LYS A 90 -18.62 -2.41 -0.42
N LYS A 91 -19.24 -1.31 0.02
CA LYS A 91 -18.63 -0.35 0.94
C LYS A 91 -18.06 -1.03 2.19
N GLY A 92 -16.78 -0.77 2.45
CA GLY A 92 -16.04 -1.31 3.60
C GLY A 92 -15.56 -2.76 3.44
N ASP A 93 -15.84 -3.43 2.31
CA ASP A 93 -15.41 -4.80 2.06
C ASP A 93 -14.30 -4.83 1.00
N PHE A 94 -13.06 -5.00 1.47
CA PHE A 94 -11.85 -5.07 0.64
C PHE A 94 -11.41 -6.50 0.34
N SER A 95 -12.21 -7.52 0.68
CA SER A 95 -11.86 -8.94 0.45
C SER A 95 -11.78 -9.31 -1.04
N SER A 96 -12.41 -8.51 -1.89
CA SER A 96 -12.43 -8.69 -3.33
C SER A 96 -12.38 -7.33 -3.99
N ILE A 97 -11.27 -7.02 -4.65
CA ILE A 97 -11.09 -5.73 -5.32
C ILE A 97 -10.88 -5.91 -6.83
N GLU A 98 -11.12 -4.85 -7.58
CA GLU A 98 -10.66 -4.73 -8.96
C GLU A 98 -9.72 -3.53 -9.08
N MET A 99 -8.65 -3.68 -9.87
CA MET A 99 -7.71 -2.60 -10.16
C MET A 99 -7.67 -2.30 -11.65
N TRP A 100 -7.87 -1.04 -12.03
CA TRP A 100 -7.86 -0.62 -13.43
C TRP A 100 -6.86 0.51 -13.67
N TYR A 101 -6.06 0.38 -14.72
CA TYR A 101 -5.18 1.43 -15.21
C TYR A 101 -5.12 1.38 -16.74
N ARG A 102 -5.73 2.37 -17.39
CA ARG A 102 -5.88 2.41 -18.86
C ARG A 102 -6.56 1.13 -19.36
N GLU A 103 -5.85 0.30 -20.13
CA GLU A 103 -6.35 -0.98 -20.67
C GLU A 103 -6.06 -2.17 -19.75
N ASP A 104 -5.15 -2.04 -18.78
CA ASP A 104 -4.84 -3.10 -17.80
C ASP A 104 -5.93 -3.14 -16.72
N LYS A 105 -6.55 -4.32 -16.58
CA LYS A 105 -7.54 -4.62 -15.54
C LYS A 105 -7.15 -5.90 -14.83
N ARG A 106 -7.05 -5.82 -13.51
CA ARG A 106 -6.81 -6.97 -12.63
C ARG A 106 -8.07 -7.25 -11.84
N HIS A 107 -8.60 -8.46 -12.02
CA HIS A 107 -9.78 -8.94 -11.33
C HIS A 107 -9.34 -9.79 -10.13
N HIS A 108 -9.83 -9.45 -8.94
CA HIS A 108 -9.56 -10.17 -7.69
C HIS A 108 -8.07 -10.42 -7.39
N PRO A 109 -7.19 -9.40 -7.46
CA PRO A 109 -5.82 -9.56 -6.99
C PRO A 109 -5.82 -9.82 -5.48
N ASP A 110 -4.91 -10.69 -5.02
CA ASP A 110 -4.75 -11.04 -3.60
C ASP A 110 -4.08 -9.88 -2.83
N VAL A 111 -4.89 -8.88 -2.45
CA VAL A 111 -4.43 -7.61 -1.87
C VAL A 111 -5.26 -7.26 -0.65
N HIS A 112 -4.60 -7.31 0.50
CA HIS A 112 -5.17 -7.07 1.80
C HIS A 112 -4.47 -5.90 2.53
N PHE A 113 -3.28 -5.53 2.08
CA PHE A 113 -2.42 -4.54 2.73
C PHE A 113 -1.89 -3.50 1.75
N VAL A 114 -1.51 -2.34 2.28
CA VAL A 114 -1.04 -1.19 1.49
C VAL A 114 0.18 -1.52 0.63
N HIS A 115 1.22 -2.16 1.18
CA HIS A 115 2.41 -2.56 0.40
C HIS A 115 2.07 -3.45 -0.80
N GLN A 116 1.09 -4.35 -0.67
CA GLN A 116 0.62 -5.19 -1.79
C GLN A 116 -0.05 -4.34 -2.87
N LEU A 117 -0.89 -3.37 -2.47
CA LEU A 117 -1.47 -2.41 -3.40
C LEU A 117 -0.38 -1.57 -4.09
N GLN A 118 0.62 -1.08 -3.35
CA GLN A 118 1.72 -0.30 -3.90
C GLN A 118 2.54 -1.11 -4.90
N ASN A 119 2.79 -2.39 -4.61
CA ASN A 119 3.43 -3.33 -5.53
C ASN A 119 2.65 -3.51 -6.82
N HIS A 120 1.35 -3.77 -6.73
CA HIS A 120 0.50 -3.89 -7.93
C HIS A 120 0.43 -2.59 -8.71
N TYR A 121 0.31 -1.45 -8.02
CA TYR A 121 0.30 -0.13 -8.63
C TYR A 121 1.61 0.14 -9.37
N HIS A 122 2.77 -0.09 -8.75
CA HIS A 122 4.07 0.08 -9.38
C HIS A 122 4.20 -0.84 -10.61
N ASP A 123 3.72 -2.07 -10.54
CA ASP A 123 3.75 -2.99 -11.67
C ASP A 123 2.89 -2.50 -12.86
N MET A 124 1.79 -1.77 -12.60
CA MET A 124 0.89 -1.22 -13.63
C MET A 124 1.34 0.15 -14.15
N VAL A 125 1.73 1.06 -13.24
CA VAL A 125 1.96 2.49 -13.52
C VAL A 125 3.45 2.82 -13.69
N LYS A 126 4.35 1.96 -13.19
CA LYS A 126 5.82 2.14 -13.22
C LYS A 126 6.35 3.32 -12.39
N VAL A 127 5.57 3.76 -11.40
CA VAL A 127 5.97 4.74 -10.40
C VAL A 127 5.48 4.30 -9.02
N HIS A 128 6.10 4.76 -7.94
CA HIS A 128 5.66 4.44 -6.58
C HIS A 128 4.32 5.10 -6.27
N LEU A 129 3.45 4.35 -5.58
CA LEU A 129 2.22 4.91 -5.03
C LEU A 129 2.55 5.58 -3.70
N THR A 130 2.59 6.90 -3.71
CA THR A 130 2.88 7.72 -2.53
C THR A 130 1.60 8.32 -1.94
N ASN A 131 1.70 8.95 -0.77
CA ASN A 131 0.64 9.77 -0.20
C ASN A 131 0.63 11.21 -0.75
N GLU A 132 1.40 11.53 -1.78
CA GLU A 132 1.40 12.86 -2.37
C GLU A 132 0.13 13.12 -3.20
N VAL A 133 -0.25 14.39 -3.29
CA VAL A 133 -1.33 14.84 -4.18
C VAL A 133 -0.79 14.88 -5.61
N MET A 134 -1.41 14.15 -6.52
CA MET A 134 -1.06 14.23 -7.95
C MET A 134 -1.60 15.54 -8.52
N ALA A 135 -0.73 16.33 -9.14
CA ALA A 135 -1.07 17.56 -9.85
C ALA A 135 -1.84 17.29 -11.16
#